data_AF-A0A529FDV4-F1
#
_entry.id   AF-A0A529FDV4-F1
#
_cell.length_a   1.000
_cell.length_b   1.000
_cell.length_c   1.000
_cell.angle_alpha   90.00
_cell.angle_beta   90.00
_cell.angle_gamma   90.00
#
_symmetry.space_group_name_H-M   'P 1'
#
loop_
_entity.id
_entity.type
_entity.pdbx_description
1 polymer ?
#
loop_
_entity_poly.entity_id
_entity_poly.type
_entity_poly.pdbx_seq_one_letter_code
_entity_poly.pdbx_strand_id
1 'polypeptide(L)'
;MHVKRLSIVLISALLAFAPAARQALAEDATKPADPGLSDVLTDLLHGVEGENATSGPDKRVPFGREEVQLSFAPLVKQTAPAVVNVYASQTAKVTSPFEGDPFFEEFFGRAQPRAQSSLGSGVLVDPSGVI
;
A
#
# COMPACT_ATOMS: atom_id res chain seq x y z
N MET A 1 56.40 -20.40 -8.23
CA MET A 1 55.27 -20.09 -7.32
C MET A 1 54.04 -19.77 -8.17
N HIS A 2 53.03 -20.65 -8.10
CA HIS A 2 51.56 -20.43 -8.25
C HIS A 2 51.06 -19.61 -9.45
N VAL A 3 50.59 -20.17 -10.58
CA VAL A 3 49.44 -21.08 -10.82
C VAL A 3 48.11 -20.59 -10.21
N LYS A 4 47.24 -19.98 -11.06
CA LYS A 4 45.75 -20.09 -11.09
C LYS A 4 45.11 -18.96 -11.93
N ARG A 5 44.96 -19.20 -13.23
CA ARG A 5 44.02 -18.50 -14.14
C ARG A 5 43.49 -19.51 -15.14
N LEU A 6 42.59 -20.38 -14.69
CA LEU A 6 41.92 -21.39 -15.51
C LEU A 6 40.57 -21.72 -14.86
N SER A 7 39.55 -21.93 -15.69
CA SER A 7 38.17 -22.31 -15.35
C SER A 7 37.24 -21.15 -14.96
N ILE A 8 36.46 -20.68 -15.95
CA ILE A 8 35.05 -20.24 -15.82
C ILE A 8 34.47 -19.85 -17.21
N VAL A 9 35.28 -19.78 -18.28
CA VAL A 9 34.81 -19.51 -19.66
C VAL A 9 34.42 -20.78 -20.43
N LEU A 10 33.69 -21.73 -19.83
CA LEU A 10 33.16 -22.85 -20.62
C LEU A 10 31.81 -23.28 -20.07
N ILE A 11 30.84 -23.40 -20.98
CA ILE A 11 29.49 -23.94 -20.81
C ILE A 11 28.40 -22.87 -20.55
N SER A 12 28.33 -21.87 -21.44
CA SER A 12 27.05 -21.39 -21.97
C SER A 12 26.84 -22.05 -23.33
N ALA A 13 26.11 -23.17 -23.36
CA ALA A 13 25.45 -23.73 -24.54
C ALA A 13 24.83 -25.09 -24.19
N LEU A 14 23.53 -25.12 -23.86
CA LEU A 14 22.57 -25.95 -24.60
C LEU A 14 21.16 -25.67 -24.09
N LEU A 15 20.48 -24.82 -24.84
CA LEU A 15 19.03 -24.79 -24.94
C LEU A 15 18.64 -25.89 -25.92
N ALA A 16 17.76 -26.83 -25.55
CA ALA A 16 16.69 -27.40 -26.40
C ALA A 16 16.17 -28.76 -25.89
N PHE A 17 14.83 -28.87 -25.89
CA PHE A 17 14.04 -30.08 -26.19
C PHE A 17 14.03 -31.20 -25.12
N ALA A 18 12.93 -31.83 -24.71
CA ALA A 18 11.48 -31.67 -24.73
C ALA A 18 10.98 -32.87 -23.87
N PRO A 19 9.76 -32.81 -23.30
CA PRO A 19 9.30 -33.70 -22.23
C PRO A 19 8.61 -34.95 -22.79
N ALA A 20 8.82 -36.13 -22.18
CA ALA A 20 7.86 -37.24 -22.16
C ALA A 20 8.48 -38.45 -21.44
N ALA A 21 7.63 -39.17 -20.70
CA ALA A 21 7.89 -40.50 -20.16
C ALA A 21 8.72 -40.62 -18.88
N ARG A 22 8.27 -39.97 -17.79
CA ARG A 22 8.36 -40.53 -16.42
C ARG A 22 7.12 -40.20 -15.58
N GLN A 23 5.95 -40.56 -16.09
CA GLN A 23 4.74 -40.79 -15.29
C GLN A 23 4.41 -42.26 -15.39
N ALA A 24 4.91 -43.05 -14.45
CA ALA A 24 4.37 -44.37 -14.14
C ALA A 24 4.92 -44.81 -12.77
N LEU A 25 3.99 -45.16 -11.88
CA LEU A 25 4.16 -45.78 -10.57
C LEU A 25 4.68 -44.90 -9.43
N ALA A 26 3.75 -44.18 -8.80
CA ALA A 26 3.41 -44.41 -7.40
C ALA A 26 2.12 -43.66 -7.07
N GLU A 27 0.97 -44.31 -7.32
CA GLU A 27 -0.21 -44.09 -6.49
C GLU A 27 0.17 -44.56 -5.08
N ASP A 28 0.56 -43.62 -4.21
CA ASP A 28 0.46 -43.85 -2.77
C ASP A 28 -0.81 -43.14 -2.29
N ALA A 29 -1.86 -43.94 -2.22
CA ALA A 29 -3.04 -43.83 -1.40
C ALA A 29 -3.43 -42.40 -0.95
N THR A 30 -4.42 -41.86 -1.65
CA THR A 30 -5.44 -40.97 -1.07
C THR A 30 -6.01 -41.61 0.19
N LYS A 31 -5.45 -41.30 1.35
CA LYS A 31 -6.08 -41.55 2.64
C LYS A 31 -6.96 -40.32 2.93
N PRO A 32 -8.29 -40.44 3.02
CA PRO A 32 -9.08 -39.42 3.70
C PRO A 32 -8.74 -39.61 5.17
N ALA A 33 -7.67 -38.97 5.64
CA ALA A 33 -7.46 -38.85 7.06
C ALA A 33 -8.57 -37.92 7.55
N ASP A 34 -9.47 -38.43 8.38
CA ASP A 34 -10.34 -37.58 9.18
C ASP A 34 -9.45 -36.48 9.76
N PRO A 35 -9.79 -35.18 9.56
CA PRO A 35 -8.94 -34.10 10.01
C PRO A 35 -8.69 -34.32 11.51
N GLY A 36 -7.43 -34.54 11.86
CA GLY A 36 -7.06 -34.82 13.23
C GLY A 36 -7.50 -33.66 14.11
N LEU A 37 -7.82 -33.92 15.37
CA LEU A 37 -8.08 -32.85 16.34
C LEU A 37 -6.92 -31.83 16.36
N SER A 38 -5.70 -32.31 16.13
CA SER A 38 -4.50 -31.48 15.92
C SER A 38 -4.60 -30.55 14.71
N ASP A 39 -5.15 -31.02 13.59
CA ASP A 39 -5.25 -30.25 12.35
C ASP A 39 -6.33 -29.17 12.47
N VAL A 40 -7.46 -29.52 13.08
CA VAL A 40 -8.55 -28.59 13.39
C VAL A 40 -8.09 -27.53 14.41
N LEU A 41 -7.36 -27.94 15.45
CA LEU A 41 -6.79 -27.00 16.42
C LEU A 41 -5.74 -26.09 15.78
N THR A 42 -4.93 -26.62 14.87
CA THR A 42 -3.94 -25.84 14.12
C THR A 42 -4.64 -24.81 13.24
N ASP A 43 -5.67 -25.19 12.49
CA ASP A 43 -6.46 -24.30 11.63
C ASP A 43 -7.19 -23.19 12.45
N LEU A 44 -7.73 -23.55 13.62
CA LEU A 44 -8.34 -22.58 14.55
C LEU A 44 -7.33 -21.62 15.18
N LEU A 45 -6.09 -22.06 15.44
CA LEU A 45 -5.02 -21.24 16.03
C LEU A 45 -4.38 -20.30 15.02
N HIS A 46 -4.25 -20.73 13.76
CA HIS A 46 -3.71 -19.91 12.68
C HIS A 46 -4.74 -18.88 12.19
N GLY A 47 -6.03 -19.16 12.38
CA GLY A 47 -7.11 -18.33 11.87
C GLY A 47 -7.23 -18.57 10.37
N VAL A 48 -8.44 -18.88 9.90
CA VAL A 48 -8.73 -19.23 8.50
C VAL A 48 -7.98 -18.29 7.55
N GLU A 49 -6.92 -18.82 6.93
CA GLU A 49 -6.14 -18.15 5.88
C GLU A 49 -7.00 -18.10 4.62
N GLY A 50 -7.94 -17.15 4.60
CA GLY A 50 -8.71 -16.82 3.42
C GLY A 50 -7.80 -16.13 2.41
N GLU A 51 -7.62 -16.77 1.26
CA GLU A 51 -6.86 -16.37 0.07
C GLU A 51 -7.30 -14.98 -0.49
N ASN A 52 -7.02 -13.91 0.24
CA ASN A 52 -7.13 -12.53 -0.22
C ASN A 52 -5.82 -11.82 0.08
N ALA A 53 -4.97 -11.74 -0.95
CA ALA A 53 -3.68 -11.04 -0.94
C ALA A 53 -3.84 -9.51 -0.87
N THR A 54 -4.48 -9.01 0.18
CA THR A 54 -4.31 -7.63 0.65
C THR A 54 -3.73 -7.74 2.04
N SER A 55 -2.40 -7.84 2.11
CA SER A 55 -1.61 -8.14 3.32
C SER A 55 -1.74 -7.03 4.38
N GLY A 56 -2.85 -7.05 5.13
CA GLY A 56 -2.92 -6.48 6.47
C GLY A 56 -2.32 -7.46 7.49
N PRO A 57 -2.08 -7.04 8.74
CA PRO A 57 -1.63 -7.95 9.79
C PRO A 57 -2.63 -9.10 9.91
N ASP A 58 -2.09 -10.32 9.87
CA ASP A 58 -2.87 -11.55 9.86
C ASP A 58 -3.81 -11.60 11.08
N LYS A 59 -5.11 -11.68 10.83
CA LYS A 59 -6.13 -11.46 11.85
C LYS A 59 -6.33 -12.73 12.66
N ARG A 60 -5.42 -12.99 13.59
CA ARG A 60 -5.44 -14.14 14.50
C ARG A 60 -6.14 -13.82 15.82
N VAL A 61 -6.56 -14.87 16.53
CA VAL A 61 -7.13 -14.75 17.87
C VAL A 61 -6.04 -14.32 18.86
N PRO A 62 -6.27 -13.31 19.71
CA PRO A 62 -5.28 -12.88 20.70
C PRO A 62 -4.97 -13.98 21.71
N PHE A 63 -3.69 -14.24 21.97
CA PHE A 63 -3.23 -15.27 22.91
C PHE A 63 -3.13 -14.78 24.36
N GLY A 64 -3.34 -13.48 24.60
CA GLY A 64 -3.25 -12.91 25.95
C GLY A 64 -3.81 -11.49 26.06
N ARG A 65 -3.95 -11.02 27.31
CA ARG A 65 -4.47 -9.66 27.60
C ARG A 65 -3.57 -8.54 27.09
N GLU A 66 -2.28 -8.80 26.95
CA GLU A 66 -1.28 -7.89 26.39
C GLU A 66 -1.64 -7.53 24.94
N GLU A 67 -1.93 -8.54 24.11
CA GLU A 67 -2.28 -8.37 22.70
C GLU A 67 -3.62 -7.63 22.53
N VAL A 68 -4.57 -7.84 23.45
CA VAL A 68 -5.86 -7.12 23.49
C VAL A 68 -5.69 -5.64 23.86
N GLN A 69 -4.60 -5.28 24.54
CA GLN A 69 -4.32 -3.90 24.99
C GLN A 69 -3.40 -3.13 24.04
N LEU A 70 -2.99 -3.71 22.91
CA LEU A 70 -2.18 -3.01 21.92
C LEU A 70 -2.91 -1.78 21.39
N SER A 71 -2.20 -0.66 21.33
CA SER A 71 -2.75 0.62 20.90
C SER A 71 -1.70 1.47 20.20
N PHE A 72 -2.13 2.26 19.22
CA PHE A 72 -1.30 3.28 18.57
C PHE A 72 -1.14 4.55 19.42
N ALA A 73 -1.81 4.64 20.58
CA ALA A 73 -1.77 5.83 21.43
C ALA A 73 -0.35 6.34 21.75
N PRO A 74 0.66 5.49 22.05
CA PRO A 74 2.03 5.96 22.26
C PRO A 74 2.63 6.64 21.03
N LEU A 75 2.40 6.09 19.84
CA LEU A 75 2.90 6.65 18.58
C LEU A 75 2.17 7.95 18.24
N VAL A 76 0.84 7.97 18.36
CA VAL A 76 0.02 9.17 18.15
C VAL A 76 0.43 10.28 19.11
N LYS A 77 0.72 9.96 20.38
CA LYS A 77 1.20 10.95 21.35
C LYS A 77 2.52 11.61 20.92
N GLN A 78 3.38 10.89 20.21
CA GLN A 78 4.64 11.42 19.68
C GLN A 78 4.44 12.24 18.40
N THR A 79 3.55 11.83 17.50
CA THR A 79 3.39 12.44 16.17
C THR A 79 2.29 13.49 16.07
N ALA A 80 1.27 13.43 16.92
CA ALA A 80 0.14 14.36 16.89
C ALA A 80 0.52 15.85 16.95
N PRO A 81 1.54 16.28 17.73
CA PRO A 81 1.94 17.69 17.76
C PRO A 81 2.44 18.24 16.42
N ALA A 82 2.83 17.39 15.47
CA ALA A 82 3.26 17.81 14.13
C ALA A 82 2.08 18.10 13.19
N VAL A 83 0.86 17.66 13.51
CA VAL A 83 -0.30 17.82 12.64
C VAL A 83 -1.01 19.13 12.95
N VAL A 84 -1.23 19.94 11.92
CA VAL A 84 -1.82 21.28 12.02
C VAL A 84 -3.06 21.42 11.14
N ASN A 85 -3.94 22.36 11.48
CA ASN A 85 -5.07 22.77 10.66
C ASN A 85 -4.63 23.90 9.72
N VAL A 86 -4.90 23.75 8.42
CA VAL A 86 -4.41 24.66 7.38
C VAL A 86 -5.60 25.35 6.72
N TYR A 87 -5.52 26.68 6.69
CA TYR A 87 -6.47 27.53 5.98
C TYR A 87 -5.71 28.24 4.86
N ALA A 88 -6.11 27.98 3.61
CA ALA A 88 -5.60 28.72 2.46
C ALA A 88 -6.72 29.56 1.85
N SER A 89 -6.39 30.76 1.37
CA SER A 89 -7.30 31.64 0.66
C SER A 89 -6.58 32.23 -0.53
N GLN A 90 -7.21 32.16 -1.70
CA GLN A 90 -6.71 32.75 -2.92
C GLN A 90 -7.77 33.65 -3.57
N THR A 91 -7.37 34.80 -4.08
CA THR A 91 -8.24 35.64 -4.90
C THR A 91 -8.17 35.14 -6.33
N ALA A 92 -9.15 34.34 -6.74
CA ALA A 92 -9.21 33.85 -8.12
C ALA A 92 -9.74 34.96 -9.03
N LYS A 93 -8.91 35.38 -10.00
CA LYS A 93 -9.38 36.20 -11.11
C LYS A 93 -10.22 35.32 -12.02
N VAL A 94 -11.51 35.61 -12.10
CA VAL A 94 -12.41 34.96 -13.06
C VAL A 94 -12.33 35.80 -14.34
N THR A 95 -11.76 35.24 -15.40
CA THR A 95 -11.77 35.86 -16.73
C THR A 95 -13.09 35.50 -17.41
N SER A 96 -13.83 36.50 -17.88
CA SER A 96 -15.08 36.25 -18.59
C SER A 96 -14.79 35.82 -20.04
N PRO A 97 -15.50 34.82 -20.59
CA PRO A 97 -15.38 34.50 -22.02
C PRO A 97 -15.87 35.65 -22.93
N PHE A 98 -16.55 36.65 -22.37
CA PHE A 98 -17.04 37.84 -23.08
C PHE A 98 -16.24 39.11 -22.74
N GLU A 99 -15.09 38.99 -22.05
CA GLU A 99 -14.23 40.12 -21.68
C GLU A 99 -13.72 40.84 -22.94
N GLY A 100 -13.95 42.16 -23.04
CA GLY A 100 -13.57 42.98 -24.19
C GLY A 100 -14.63 43.18 -25.27
N ASP A 101 -15.84 42.62 -25.13
CA ASP A 101 -16.98 42.86 -26.04
C ASP A 101 -17.95 43.90 -25.47
N PRO A 102 -18.16 45.06 -26.14
CA PRO A 102 -19.02 46.13 -25.63
C PRO A 102 -20.50 45.76 -25.48
N PHE A 103 -21.02 44.87 -26.32
CA PHE A 103 -22.41 44.42 -26.22
C PHE A 103 -22.57 43.55 -24.99
N PHE A 104 -21.76 42.49 -24.86
CA PHE A 104 -21.92 41.52 -23.78
C PHE A 104 -21.47 42.03 -22.40
N GLU A 105 -20.55 43.00 -22.33
CA GLU A 105 -20.16 43.63 -21.06
C GLU A 105 -21.31 44.41 -20.41
N GLU A 106 -22.19 45.05 -21.17
CA GLU A 106 -23.37 45.77 -20.64
C GLU A 106 -24.41 44.78 -20.08
N PHE A 107 -24.55 43.60 -20.68
CA PHE A 107 -25.51 42.56 -20.23
C PHE A 107 -25.01 41.71 -19.07
N PHE A 108 -23.73 41.33 -19.06
CA PHE A 108 -23.17 40.38 -18.08
C PHE A 108 -22.22 41.03 -17.06
N GLY A 109 -21.80 42.26 -17.29
CA GLY A 109 -20.87 42.99 -16.44
C GLY A 109 -19.44 42.43 -16.49
N ARG A 110 -18.52 43.10 -15.78
CA ARG A 110 -17.15 42.60 -15.60
C ARG A 110 -17.10 41.58 -14.47
N ALA A 111 -16.41 40.47 -14.73
CA ALA A 111 -16.17 39.46 -13.71
C ALA A 111 -15.36 40.05 -12.54
N GLN A 112 -15.92 39.96 -11.34
CA GLN A 112 -15.25 40.42 -10.12
C GLN A 112 -14.36 39.29 -9.57
N PRO A 113 -13.14 39.60 -9.11
CA PRO A 113 -12.32 38.63 -8.40
C PRO A 113 -13.06 38.10 -7.17
N ARG A 114 -13.07 36.78 -6.98
CA ARG A 114 -13.70 36.13 -5.81
C ARG A 114 -12.65 35.44 -4.95
N ALA A 115 -12.81 35.55 -3.63
CA ALA A 115 -12.01 34.77 -2.69
C ALA A 115 -12.45 33.30 -2.75
N GLN A 116 -11.49 32.39 -2.91
CA GLN A 116 -11.65 30.95 -2.78
C GLN A 116 -10.87 30.51 -1.56
N SER A 117 -11.54 29.91 -0.58
CA SER A 117 -10.89 29.35 0.60
C SER A 117 -10.92 27.82 0.58
N SER A 118 -9.89 27.22 1.16
CA SER A 118 -9.81 25.78 1.40
C SER A 118 -9.37 25.50 2.84
N LEU A 119 -10.01 24.51 3.44
CA LEU A 119 -9.66 23.96 4.75
C LEU A 119 -8.96 22.61 4.54
N GLY A 120 -7.88 22.36 5.26
CA GLY A 120 -7.17 21.10 5.19
C GLY A 120 -6.33 20.81 6.44
N SER A 121 -5.56 19.74 6.35
CA SER A 121 -4.60 19.33 7.36
C SER A 121 -3.19 19.41 6.76
N GLY A 122 -2.20 19.76 7.58
CA GLY A 122 -0.79 19.75 7.21
C GLY A 122 0.04 19.01 8.25
N VAL A 123 1.26 18.61 7.90
CA VAL A 123 2.21 17.98 8.80
C VAL A 123 3.50 18.78 8.80
N LEU A 124 3.95 19.25 9.97
CA LEU A 124 5.22 19.94 10.12
C LEU A 124 6.38 18.95 9.98
N VAL A 125 7.21 19.11 8.96
CA VAL A 125 8.36 18.24 8.68
C VAL A 125 9.69 18.82 9.16
N ASP A 126 9.76 20.13 9.36
CA ASP A 126 10.95 20.83 9.87
C ASP A 126 10.58 21.88 10.93
N PRO A 127 11.35 22.02 12.03
CA PRO A 127 11.13 23.04 13.06
C PRO A 127 11.14 24.49 12.55
N SER A 128 11.70 24.77 11.37
CA SER A 128 11.67 26.09 10.75
C SER A 128 10.29 26.51 10.23
N GLY A 129 9.30 25.60 10.21
CA GLY A 129 7.96 25.88 9.74
C GLY A 129 7.60 25.26 8.38
N VAL A 130 8.35 24.27 7.88
CA VAL A 130 8.04 23.60 6.61
C VAL A 130 6.92 22.57 6.82
N ILE A 131 5.89 22.65 5.97
CA ILE A 131 4.72 21.75 5.92
C ILE A 131 4.71 21.04 4.56
#